data_AF-A0A086ABN4-F1
#
_entry.id   AF-A0A086ABN4-F1
#
_cell.length_a   1.000
_cell.length_b   1.000
_cell.length_c   1.000
_cell.angle_alpha   90.00
_cell.angle_beta   90.00
_cell.angle_gamma   90.00
#
_symmetry.space_group_name_H-M   'P 1'
#
loop_
_entity.id
_entity.type
_entity.pdbx_description
1 polymer ?
#
loop_
_entity_poly.entity_id
_entity_poly.type
_entity_poly.pdbx_seq_one_letter_code
_entity_poly.pdbx_strand_id
1 'polypeptide(L)' 'MTVTTQQEEGGALFLKIILFIYFIPSMIALLRLPVLKFKFLIILLINAFFGWTVIGWWLSFIKAVSSHKA' A
#
# COMPACT_ATOMS: atom_id res chain seq x y z
N MET A 1 0.15 -37.33 -7.69
CA MET A 1 0.18 -35.96 -8.27
C MET A 1 -0.53 -35.04 -7.29
N THR A 2 0.19 -34.49 -6.30
CA THR A 2 -0.40 -33.70 -5.20
C THR A 2 0.45 -32.47 -4.83
N VAL A 3 1.58 -32.26 -5.51
CA VAL A 3 2.55 -31.19 -5.18
C VAL A 3 2.19 -29.86 -5.85
N THR A 4 1.49 -29.90 -6.99
CA THR A 4 1.17 -28.69 -7.78
C THR A 4 0.07 -27.83 -7.14
N THR A 5 -0.94 -28.41 -6.50
CA THR A 5 -2.08 -27.63 -5.97
C THR A 5 -1.76 -26.84 -4.70
N GLN A 6 -0.95 -27.38 -3.77
CA GLN A 6 -0.60 -26.66 -2.54
C GLN A 6 0.39 -25.52 -2.78
N GLN A 7 1.28 -25.65 -3.76
CA GLN A 7 2.26 -24.61 -4.07
C GLN A 7 1.62 -23.39 -4.76
N GLU A 8 0.60 -23.60 -5.60
CA GLU A 8 -0.14 -22.50 -6.23
C GLU A 8 -1.03 -21.74 -5.24
N GLU A 9 -1.72 -22.43 -4.33
CA GLU A 9 -2.52 -21.77 -3.29
C GLU A 9 -1.63 -20.98 -2.31
N GLY A 10 -0.52 -21.56 -1.87
CA GLY A 10 0.45 -20.88 -1.00
C GLY A 10 1.05 -19.63 -1.65
N GLY A 11 1.42 -19.72 -2.94
CA GLY A 11 1.93 -18.59 -3.72
C GLY A 11 0.88 -17.49 -3.90
N ALA A 12 -0.36 -17.85 -4.20
CA ALA A 12 -1.46 -16.88 -4.33
C ALA A 12 -1.75 -16.14 -3.02
N LEU A 13 -1.74 -16.86 -1.88
CA LEU A 13 -1.92 -16.26 -0.56
C LEU A 13 -0.76 -15.32 -0.20
N PHE A 14 0.48 -15.73 -0.47
CA PHE A 14 1.67 -14.91 -0.24
C PHE A 14 1.64 -13.60 -1.05
N LEU A 15 1.33 -13.69 -2.35
CA LEU A 15 1.18 -12.52 -3.21
C LEU A 15 0.05 -11.60 -2.72
N LYS A 16 -1.07 -12.17 -2.29
CA LYS A 16 -2.21 -11.41 -1.75
C LYS A 16 -1.83 -10.65 -0.48
N ILE A 17 -1.07 -11.27 0.43
CA ILE A 17 -0.62 -10.63 1.69
C ILE A 17 0.35 -9.49 1.38
N ILE A 18 1.35 -9.71 0.51
CA ILE A 18 2.32 -8.68 0.16
C ILE A 18 1.64 -7.51 -0.54
N LEU A 19 0.72 -7.79 -1.47
CA LEU A 19 -0.07 -6.76 -2.12
C LEU A 19 -0.90 -5.97 -1.11
N PHE A 20 -1.49 -6.64 -0.10
CA PHE A 20 -2.24 -5.96 0.95
C PHE A 20 -1.36 -5.03 1.78
N ILE A 21 -0.17 -5.50 2.21
CA ILE A 21 0.80 -4.71 2.98
C ILE A 21 1.29 -3.50 2.17
N TYR A 22 1.52 -3.69 0.87
CA TYR A 22 1.93 -2.64 -0.04
C TYR A 22 0.93 -1.47 -0.07
N PHE A 23 -0.37 -1.75 -0.02
CA PHE A 23 -1.41 -0.72 -0.08
C PHE A 23 -1.79 -0.08 1.27
N ILE A 24 -1.20 -0.51 2.39
CA ILE A 24 -1.46 0.06 3.73
C ILE A 24 -1.36 1.61 3.76
N PRO A 25 -0.30 2.26 3.22
CA PRO A 25 -0.19 3.72 3.22
C PRO A 25 -1.37 4.41 2.50
N SER A 26 -1.83 3.82 1.40
CA SER A 26 -2.97 4.33 0.63
C SER A 26 -4.30 4.12 1.37
N MET A 27 -4.47 3.00 2.06
CA MET A 27 -5.66 2.76 2.89
C MET A 27 -5.76 3.75 4.06
N ILE A 28 -4.63 4.03 4.74
CA ILE A 28 -4.58 5.01 5.83
C ILE A 28 -4.96 6.41 5.32
N ALA A 29 -4.48 6.78 4.13
CA ALA A 29 -4.83 8.05 3.49
C ALA A 29 -6.32 8.15 3.13
N LEU A 30 -6.95 7.07 2.67
CA LEU A 30 -8.39 6.99 2.39
C LEU A 30 -9.23 7.20 3.65
N LEU A 31 -8.86 6.53 4.74
CA LEU A 31 -9.62 6.59 6.00
C LEU A 31 -9.49 7.94 6.71
N ARG A 32 -8.39 8.67 6.50
CA ARG A 32 -8.14 9.90 7.27
C ARG A 32 -8.98 11.10 6.88
N LEU A 33 -9.36 11.30 5.61
CA LEU A 33 -10.30 12.37 5.22
C LEU A 33 -10.65 12.27 3.71
N PRO A 34 -11.92 12.10 3.31
CA PRO A 34 -12.35 12.14 1.90
C PRO A 34 -12.31 13.56 1.28
N VAL A 35 -12.03 14.60 2.08
CA VAL A 35 -12.17 16.01 1.70
C VAL A 35 -10.98 16.53 0.87
N LEU A 36 -9.80 15.90 0.96
CA LEU A 36 -8.63 16.28 0.15
C LEU A 36 -8.26 15.18 -0.85
N LYS A 37 -9.13 14.97 -1.85
CA LYS A 37 -8.91 14.02 -2.96
C LYS A 37 -7.51 14.15 -3.60
N PHE A 38 -6.97 15.38 -3.69
CA PHE A 38 -5.63 15.64 -4.20
C PHE A 38 -4.50 15.05 -3.34
N LYS A 39 -4.62 15.09 -2.00
CA LYS A 39 -3.60 14.50 -1.11
C LYS A 39 -3.58 12.99 -1.22
N PHE A 40 -4.76 12.36 -1.30
CA PHE A 40 -4.87 10.93 -1.53
C PHE A 40 -4.22 10.52 -2.86
N LEU A 41 -4.50 11.23 -3.96
CA LEU A 41 -3.93 10.92 -5.27
C LEU A 41 -2.39 10.97 -5.26
N ILE A 42 -1.80 11.97 -4.58
CA ILE A 42 -0.34 12.09 -4.43
C ILE A 42 0.22 10.89 -3.64
N ILE A 43 -0.44 10.47 -2.56
CA ILE A 43 0.02 9.33 -1.74
C ILE A 43 -0.12 8.02 -2.52
N LEU A 44 -1.19 7.87 -3.30
CA LEU A 44 -1.38 6.75 -4.23
C LEU A 44 -0.29 6.73 -5.31
N LEU A 45 0.05 7.88 -5.91
CA LEU A 45 1.11 7.98 -6.92
C LEU A 45 2.48 7.62 -6.34
N ILE A 46 2.83 8.16 -5.17
CA ILE A 46 4.11 7.82 -4.52
C ILE A 46 4.13 6.33 -4.16
N ASN A 47 3.02 5.78 -3.66
CA ASN A 47 2.95 4.35 -3.37
C ASN A 47 3.02 3.50 -4.66
N ALA A 48 2.39 3.92 -5.77
CA ALA A 48 2.41 3.17 -7.04
C ALA A 48 3.77 3.23 -7.77
N PHE A 49 4.41 4.40 -7.80
CA PHE A 49 5.67 4.63 -8.54
C PHE A 49 6.93 4.48 -7.69
N PHE A 50 6.82 4.52 -6.36
CA PHE A 50 7.99 4.42 -5.47
C PHE A 50 7.80 3.38 -4.37
N GLY A 51 6.61 2.80 -4.19
CA GLY A 51 6.35 1.79 -3.16
C GLY A 51 7.12 0.47 -3.36
N TRP A 52 7.62 0.19 -4.57
CA TRP A 52 8.55 -0.93 -4.80
C TRP A 52 9.90 -0.71 -4.10
N THR A 53 10.22 0.53 -3.72
CA THR A 53 11.34 0.84 -2.83
C THR A 53 10.85 0.96 -1.41
N VAL A 54 11.61 0.38 -0.46
CA VAL A 54 11.34 0.51 0.98
C VAL A 54 11.19 1.99 1.36
N ILE A 55 12.05 2.86 0.82
CA ILE A 55 12.06 4.31 1.07
C ILE A 55 10.76 4.97 0.61
N GLY A 56 10.29 4.66 -0.59
CA GLY A 56 9.04 5.20 -1.13
C GLY A 56 7.79 4.73 -0.39
N TRP A 57 7.81 3.49 0.08
CA TRP A 57 6.76 2.95 0.96
C TRP A 57 6.70 3.72 2.28
N TRP A 58 7.85 3.91 2.95
CA TRP A 58 7.94 4.70 4.19
C TRP A 58 7.57 6.17 3.99
N LEU A 59 7.98 6.79 2.89
CA LEU A 59 7.58 8.18 2.55
C LEU A 59 6.07 8.31 2.39
N SER A 60 5.44 7.37 1.70
CA SER A 60 3.98 7.34 1.52
C SER A 60 3.28 7.17 2.87
N PHE A 61 3.80 6.29 3.73
CA PHE A 61 3.27 6.05 5.07
C PHE A 61 3.40 7.28 5.96
N ILE A 62 4.59 7.88 6.04
CA ILE A 62 4.83 9.10 6.81
C ILE A 62 3.94 10.23 6.31
N LYS A 63 3.75 10.37 4.99
CA LYS A 63 2.88 11.40 4.40
C LYS A 63 1.40 11.14 4.66
N ALA A 64 0.98 9.88 4.72
CA ALA A 64 -0.39 9.49 5.09
C ALA A 64 -0.66 9.69 6.59
N VAL A 65 0.34 9.48 7.46
CA VAL A 65 0.24 9.61 8.92
C VAL A 65 0.57 11.02 9.40
N SER A 66 1.28 11.83 8.62
CA SER A 66 1.57 13.21 8.94
C SER A 66 0.29 14.04 8.86
N SER A 67 -0.20 14.46 10.03
CA SER A 67 -1.25 15.48 10.13
C SER A 67 -0.55 16.82 10.05
N HIS A 68 -0.37 17.34 8.84
CA HIS A 68 0.08 18.71 8.68
C HIS A 68 -1.04 19.62 9.21
N LYS A 69 -0.89 20.13 10.44
CA LYS A 69 -1.57 21.35 10.87
C LYS A 69 -1.04 22.45 9.95
N ALA A 70 -1.90 22.92 9.06
CA ALA A 70 -1.72 24.23 8.44
C ALA A 70 -1.79 25.31 9.52
#